data_AF-A0A9P5F5V2-F1
#
_entry.id   AF-A0A9P5F5V2-F1
#
_cell.length_a   1.000
_cell.length_b   1.000
_cell.length_c   1.000
_cell.angle_alpha   90.00
_cell.angle_beta   90.00
_cell.angle_gamma   90.00
#
_symmetry.space_group_name_H-M   'P 1'
#
loop_
_entity.id
_entity.type
_entity.pdbx_description
1 polymer ?
#
loop_
_entity_poly.entity_id
_entity_poly.type
_entity_poly.pdbx_seq_one_letter_code
_entity_poly.pdbx_strand_id
1 'polypeptide(L)'
;MKNPTTAPWSLSASRNDVEKLLRGFRPAAMEDRWMFRADEPDVRGDFVVHVHRSWTGDELLRINVVLAAPGGGAPPANTDEPHASITDITWDRGDGGFLSTEAEAKELATALLRNVLGCEL
;
A
#
# COMPACT_ATOMS: atom_id res chain seq x y z
N MET A 1 -11.64 3.22 9.99
CA MET A 1 -12.59 3.43 8.87
C MET A 1 -14.02 3.24 9.35
N LYS A 2 -14.98 3.98 8.80
CA LYS A 2 -16.43 3.90 9.02
C LYS A 2 -17.18 3.29 7.83
N ASN A 3 -16.80 3.59 6.60
CA ASN A 3 -17.41 3.07 5.36
C ASN A 3 -16.32 2.52 4.42
N PRO A 4 -15.69 1.37 4.76
CA PRO A 4 -14.63 0.80 3.94
C PRO A 4 -15.19 0.30 2.60
N THR A 5 -14.59 0.75 1.51
CA THR A 5 -14.82 0.23 0.16
C THR A 5 -13.51 -0.36 -0.34
N THR A 6 -13.57 -1.54 -0.94
CA THR A 6 -12.42 -2.22 -1.53
C THR A 6 -12.55 -2.22 -3.05
N ALA A 7 -11.45 -1.97 -3.75
CA ALA A 7 -11.36 -2.15 -5.19
C ALA A 7 -10.06 -2.88 -5.56
N PRO A 8 -10.08 -3.67 -6.65
CA PRO A 8 -8.89 -4.35 -7.15
C PRO A 8 -7.88 -3.33 -7.69
N TRP A 9 -6.60 -3.53 -7.39
CA TRP A 9 -5.52 -2.66 -7.80
C TRP A 9 -4.26 -3.45 -8.12
N SER A 10 -4.14 -3.92 -9.36
CA SER A 10 -2.98 -4.69 -9.84
C SER A 10 -1.78 -3.78 -10.14
N LEU A 11 -0.93 -3.54 -9.15
CA LEU A 11 0.39 -2.90 -9.35
C LEU A 11 1.52 -3.84 -8.97
N SER A 12 2.55 -3.89 -9.81
CA SER A 12 3.78 -4.62 -9.51
C SER A 12 4.71 -3.77 -8.66
N ALA A 13 5.29 -4.37 -7.62
CA ALA A 13 6.27 -3.77 -6.74
C ALA A 13 7.60 -4.52 -6.79
N SER A 14 8.70 -3.78 -6.90
CA SER A 14 10.04 -4.34 -6.80
C SER A 14 10.34 -4.80 -5.37
N ARG A 15 11.35 -5.66 -5.19
CA ARG A 15 11.82 -6.07 -3.86
C ARG A 15 12.17 -4.86 -2.98
N ASN A 16 12.83 -3.86 -3.56
CA ASN A 16 13.21 -2.63 -2.88
C ASN A 16 11.97 -1.85 -2.39
N ASP A 17 10.92 -1.80 -3.20
CA ASP A 17 9.66 -1.15 -2.80
C ASP A 17 8.93 -1.94 -1.72
N VAL A 18 8.99 -3.27 -1.76
CA VAL A 18 8.46 -4.15 -0.69
C VAL A 18 9.16 -3.88 0.64
N GLU A 19 10.50 -3.76 0.63
CA GLU A 19 11.26 -3.43 1.84
C GLU A 19 10.88 -2.05 2.40
N LYS A 20 10.64 -1.05 1.53
CA LYS A 20 10.14 0.28 1.94
C LYS A 20 8.74 0.20 2.54
N LEU A 21 7.85 -0.58 1.91
CA LEU A 21 6.48 -0.81 2.39
C LEU A 21 6.46 -1.47 3.77
N LEU A 22 7.26 -2.53 3.96
CA LEU A 22 7.39 -3.25 5.23
C LEU A 22 8.01 -2.39 6.33
N ARG A 23 9.04 -1.60 6.00
CA ARG A 23 9.64 -0.65 6.94
C ARG A 23 8.63 0.39 7.41
N GLY A 24 7.68 0.75 6.53
CA GLY A 24 6.70 1.80 6.77
C GLY A 24 7.36 3.17 6.95
N PHE A 25 6.59 4.10 7.50
CA PHE A 25 7.03 5.47 7.73
C PHE A 25 6.39 6.01 8.99
N ARG A 26 7.25 6.42 9.93
CA ARG A 26 6.82 7.05 11.16
C ARG A 26 7.06 8.56 11.07
N PRO A 27 6.00 9.39 11.14
CA PRO A 27 6.12 10.84 11.11
C PRO A 27 6.99 11.34 12.28
N ALA A 28 7.91 12.26 11.98
CA ALA A 28 8.80 12.86 12.98
C ALA A 28 8.47 14.34 13.24
N ALA A 29 7.85 15.01 12.27
CA ALA A 29 7.41 16.39 12.36
C ALA A 29 5.89 16.52 12.21
N MET A 30 5.33 17.65 12.64
CA MET A 30 3.90 17.95 12.45
C MET A 30 3.51 18.09 10.97
N GLU A 31 4.50 18.34 10.10
CA GLU A 31 4.32 18.44 8.64
C GLU A 31 4.14 17.06 7.98
N ASP A 32 4.59 15.99 8.64
CA ASP A 32 4.41 14.62 8.18
C ASP A 32 2.97 14.18 8.45
N ARG A 33 2.08 14.47 7.51
CA ARG A 33 0.63 14.27 7.69
C ARG A 33 0.18 12.80 7.68
N TRP A 34 1.05 11.91 7.21
CA TRP A 34 0.75 10.52 6.93
C TRP A 34 1.70 9.61 7.68
N MET A 35 1.18 8.49 8.18
CA MET A 35 1.94 7.42 8.82
C MET A 35 1.65 6.13 8.08
N PHE A 36 2.71 5.38 7.79
CA PHE A 36 2.60 4.05 7.17
C PHE A 36 3.00 2.99 8.17
N ARG A 37 2.16 1.97 8.29
CA ARG A 37 2.41 0.81 9.13
C ARG A 37 2.10 -0.45 8.34
N ALA A 38 3.08 -1.33 8.20
CA ALA A 38 2.83 -2.68 7.70
C ALA A 38 2.48 -3.62 8.87
N ASP A 39 1.59 -4.57 8.60
CA ASP A 39 1.42 -5.74 9.44
C ASP A 39 2.60 -6.72 9.27
N GLU A 40 2.75 -7.63 10.23
CA GLU A 40 3.71 -8.72 10.11
C GLU A 40 3.34 -9.60 8.91
N PRO A 41 4.30 -9.91 8.02
CA PRO A 41 4.03 -10.73 6.86
C PRO A 41 3.64 -12.16 7.26
N ASP A 42 2.64 -12.70 6.57
CA ASP A 42 2.17 -14.08 6.71
C ASP A 42 3.25 -15.10 6.27
N VAL A 43 2.97 -16.40 6.48
CA VAL A 43 3.86 -17.51 6.06
C VAL A 43 4.25 -17.46 4.57
N ARG A 44 3.42 -16.83 3.74
CA ARG A 44 3.65 -16.66 2.29
C ARG A 44 4.43 -15.38 1.94
N GLY A 45 4.66 -14.50 2.91
CA GLY A 45 5.21 -13.16 2.71
C GLY A 45 4.18 -12.11 2.32
N ASP A 46 2.89 -12.46 2.35
CA ASP A 46 1.78 -11.53 2.10
C ASP A 46 1.62 -10.62 3.32
N PHE A 47 1.32 -9.35 3.12
CA PHE A 47 1.15 -8.40 4.21
C PHE A 47 0.20 -7.27 3.82
N VAL A 48 -0.24 -6.53 4.83
CA VAL A 48 -1.15 -5.39 4.65
C VAL A 48 -0.44 -4.12 5.09
N VAL A 49 -0.53 -3.08 4.28
CA VAL A 49 -0.01 -1.75 4.58
C VAL A 49 -1.16 -0.82 4.92
N HIS A 50 -1.08 -0.24 6.11
CA HIS A 50 -2.05 0.70 6.65
C HIS A 50 -1.51 2.11 6.56
N VAL A 51 -2.32 3.01 5.99
CA VAL A 51 -2.02 4.44 5.93
C VAL A 51 -2.93 5.16 6.91
N HIS A 52 -2.30 5.82 7.88
CA HIS A 52 -2.97 6.56 8.93
C HIS A 52 -2.70 8.04 8.82
N ARG A 53 -3.59 8.84 9.39
CA ARG A 53 -3.33 10.26 9.65
C ARG A 53 -2.42 10.37 10.87
N SER A 54 -1.33 11.13 10.78
CA SER A 54 -0.31 11.15 11.83
C SER A 54 -0.79 11.70 13.18
N TRP A 55 -1.73 12.65 13.19
CA TRP A 55 -2.18 13.32 14.42
C TRP A 55 -3.49 12.79 15.01
N THR A 56 -4.34 12.11 14.23
CA THR A 56 -5.55 11.45 14.77
C THR A 56 -5.40 9.93 14.88
N GLY A 57 -4.45 9.33 14.16
CA GLY A 57 -4.31 7.88 14.06
C GLY A 57 -5.40 7.20 13.24
N ASP A 58 -6.33 7.95 12.65
CA ASP A 58 -7.38 7.39 11.80
C ASP A 58 -6.76 6.69 10.60
N GLU A 59 -7.17 5.43 10.39
CA GLU A 59 -6.83 4.65 9.20
C GLU A 59 -7.64 5.18 8.00
N LEU A 60 -6.95 5.65 6.96
CA LEU A 60 -7.57 6.14 5.71
C LEU A 60 -7.55 5.10 4.61
N LEU A 61 -6.42 4.42 4.44
CA LEU A 61 -6.17 3.47 3.37
C LEU A 61 -5.60 2.20 3.94
N ARG A 62 -5.93 1.09 3.30
CA ARG A 62 -5.36 -0.22 3.54
C ARG A 62 -5.03 -0.83 2.18
N ILE A 63 -3.79 -1.26 2.02
CA ILE A 63 -3.24 -1.74 0.75
C ILE A 63 -2.81 -3.18 0.98
N ASN A 64 -3.38 -4.12 0.23
CA ASN A 64 -3.01 -5.53 0.32
C ASN A 64 -1.86 -5.82 -0.65
N VAL A 65 -0.80 -6.43 -0.13
CA VAL A 65 0.41 -6.75 -0.88
C VAL A 65 0.64 -8.26 -0.80
N VAL A 66 0.66 -8.91 -1.96
CA VAL A 66 0.91 -10.33 -2.10
C VAL A 66 2.30 -10.52 -2.68
N LEU A 67 3.13 -11.33 -2.03
CA LEU A 67 4.43 -11.67 -2.57
C LEU A 67 4.23 -12.69 -3.71
N ALA A 68 4.80 -12.44 -4.89
CA ALA A 68 4.78 -13.46 -5.93
C ALA A 68 5.67 -14.63 -5.46
N ALA A 69 5.04 -15.72 -5.04
CA ALA A 69 5.77 -16.91 -4.64
C ALA A 69 6.65 -17.38 -5.82
N PRO A 70 7.92 -17.78 -5.59
CA PRO A 70 8.86 -18.16 -6.65
C PRO A 70 8.54 -19.51 -7.34
N GLY A 71 7.27 -19.92 -7.47
CA GLY A 71 6.94 -21.27 -7.94
C GLY A 71 5.54 -21.53 -8.49
N GLY A 72 4.83 -20.54 -9.04
CA GLY A 72 3.42 -20.75 -9.41
C GLY A 72 2.88 -19.92 -10.57
N GLY A 73 3.61 -19.79 -11.67
CA GLY A 73 3.11 -19.14 -12.89
C GLY A 73 4.26 -18.60 -13.72
N ALA A 74 4.27 -18.90 -15.01
CA ALA A 74 5.39 -18.62 -15.91
C ALA A 74 5.96 -17.20 -15.72
N PRO A 75 7.27 -17.05 -15.45
CA PRO A 75 7.87 -15.74 -15.34
C PRO A 75 7.74 -15.03 -16.69
N PRO A 76 7.35 -13.74 -16.75
CA PRO A 76 7.72 -12.93 -17.89
C PRO A 76 9.25 -12.97 -17.97
N ALA A 77 9.76 -13.35 -19.15
CA ALA A 77 11.18 -13.40 -19.42
C ALA A 77 11.81 -12.06 -19.03
N ASN A 78 12.82 -12.13 -18.13
CA ASN A 78 13.51 -11.02 -17.48
C ASN A 78 12.78 -10.48 -16.24
N THR A 79 13.07 -11.04 -15.06
CA THR A 79 13.68 -10.31 -13.92
C THR A 79 13.92 -11.32 -12.78
N ASP A 80 15.17 -11.46 -12.36
CA ASP A 80 15.67 -12.37 -11.30
C ASP A 80 15.29 -11.92 -9.87
N GLU A 81 14.38 -10.95 -9.75
CA GLU A 81 14.03 -10.36 -8.46
C GLU A 81 12.66 -10.87 -7.98
N PRO A 82 12.47 -11.10 -6.68
CA PRO A 82 11.14 -11.37 -6.15
C PRO A 82 10.29 -10.09 -6.31
N HIS A 83 9.24 -10.19 -7.12
CA HIS A 83 8.27 -9.11 -7.30
C HIS A 83 7.11 -9.35 -6.33
N ALA A 84 6.62 -8.30 -5.69
CA ALA A 84 5.30 -8.35 -5.06
C ALA A 84 4.27 -7.72 -5.98
N SER A 85 3.01 -8.00 -5.74
CA SER A 85 1.91 -7.33 -6.39
C SER A 85 0.99 -6.77 -5.33
N ILE A 86 0.68 -5.49 -5.44
CA ILE A 86 -0.48 -4.91 -4.79
C ILE A 86 -1.69 -5.54 -5.47
N THR A 87 -2.63 -6.06 -4.69
CA THR A 87 -3.81 -6.75 -5.24
C THR A 87 -5.06 -5.90 -5.10
N ASP A 88 -5.19 -5.21 -3.97
CA ASP A 88 -6.41 -4.51 -3.58
C ASP A 88 -6.08 -3.28 -2.75
N ILE A 89 -6.95 -2.28 -2.88
CA ILE A 89 -6.96 -1.09 -2.04
C ILE A 89 -8.32 -0.96 -1.37
N THR A 90 -8.30 -0.80 -0.05
CA THR A 90 -9.46 -0.48 0.76
C THR A 90 -9.31 0.93 1.28
N TRP A 91 -10.35 1.75 1.15
CA TRP A 91 -10.36 3.12 1.64
C TRP A 91 -11.69 3.47 2.30
N ASP A 92 -11.68 4.49 3.14
CA ASP A 92 -12.92 5.03 3.69
C ASP A 92 -13.60 5.96 2.67
N ARG A 93 -14.73 5.52 2.11
CA ARG A 93 -15.48 6.30 1.13
C ARG A 93 -16.13 7.55 1.75
N GLY A 94 -16.38 7.51 3.07
CA GLY A 94 -17.15 8.52 3.78
C GLY A 94 -18.53 8.79 3.15
N ASP A 95 -19.18 9.85 3.63
CA ASP A 95 -20.43 10.38 3.04
C ASP A 95 -20.08 11.53 2.08
N GLY A 96 -19.31 11.24 1.02
CA GLY A 96 -18.82 12.27 0.07
C GLY A 96 -17.49 12.93 0.47
N GLY A 97 -16.59 12.20 1.12
CA GLY A 97 -15.28 12.71 1.57
C GLY A 97 -14.20 12.79 0.49
N PHE A 98 -12.97 13.09 0.90
CA PHE A 98 -11.77 13.24 0.05
C PHE A 98 -11.40 12.01 -0.80
N LEU A 99 -11.92 10.83 -0.44
CA LEU A 99 -11.68 9.56 -1.14
C LEU A 99 -13.01 8.93 -1.58
N SER A 100 -13.87 9.71 -2.24
CA SER A 100 -15.22 9.24 -2.62
C SER A 100 -15.20 8.23 -3.76
N THR A 101 -14.15 8.25 -4.59
CA THR A 101 -14.00 7.40 -5.78
C THR A 101 -12.75 6.51 -5.71
N GLU A 102 -12.81 5.41 -6.46
CA GLU A 102 -11.68 4.49 -6.64
C GLU A 102 -10.45 5.18 -7.26
N ALA A 103 -10.67 6.05 -8.25
CA ALA A 103 -9.61 6.77 -8.92
C ALA A 103 -8.85 7.68 -7.95
N GLU A 104 -9.57 8.45 -7.12
CA GLU A 104 -8.96 9.31 -6.09
C GLU A 104 -8.19 8.49 -5.05
N ALA A 105 -8.72 7.35 -4.63
CA ALA A 105 -8.04 6.46 -3.68
C ALA A 105 -6.73 5.91 -4.25
N LYS A 106 -6.74 5.46 -5.50
CA LYS A 106 -5.55 4.95 -6.20
C LYS A 106 -4.53 6.04 -6.47
N GLU A 107 -4.97 7.21 -6.95
CA GLU A 107 -4.10 8.38 -7.18
C GLU A 107 -3.41 8.82 -5.88
N LEU A 108 -4.18 8.96 -4.78
CA LEU A 108 -3.62 9.32 -3.49
C LEU A 108 -2.64 8.26 -2.99
N ALA A 109 -3.03 6.99 -3.00
CA ALA A 109 -2.15 5.90 -2.55
C ALA A 109 -0.84 5.90 -3.35
N THR A 110 -0.92 6.00 -4.68
CA THR A 110 0.28 6.10 -5.55
C THR A 110 1.15 7.29 -5.17
N ALA A 111 0.55 8.47 -5.02
CA ALA A 111 1.27 9.68 -4.64
C ALA A 111 1.95 9.54 -3.27
N LEU A 112 1.31 8.90 -2.29
CA LEU A 112 1.90 8.72 -0.97
C LEU A 112 3.00 7.66 -0.98
N LEU A 113 2.82 6.54 -1.69
CA LEU A 113 3.85 5.51 -1.86
C LEU A 113 5.12 6.10 -2.50
N ARG A 114 4.96 6.96 -3.51
CA ARG A 114 6.10 7.59 -4.20
C ARG A 114 6.74 8.70 -3.36
N ASN A 115 5.94 9.62 -2.81
CA ASN A 115 6.48 10.82 -2.15
C ASN A 115 6.89 10.58 -0.69
N VAL A 116 6.25 9.65 0.02
CA VAL A 116 6.52 9.39 1.46
C VAL A 116 7.48 8.22 1.62
N LEU A 117 7.21 7.09 0.96
CA LEU A 117 8.06 5.90 1.07
C LEU A 117 9.20 5.89 0.05
N GLY A 118 9.12 6.71 -1.01
CA GLY A 118 10.12 6.71 -2.08
C GLY A 118 10.02 5.48 -2.98
N CYS A 119 8.83 4.88 -3.11
CA CYS A 119 8.64 3.72 -3.98
C CYS A 119 8.60 4.13 -5.47
N GLU A 120 9.03 3.25 -6.37
CA GLU A 120 9.12 3.52 -7.82
C GLU A 120 7.96 2.90 -8.63
N LEU A 121 6.79 2.79 -7.98
CA LEU A 121 5.56 2.15 -8.47
C LEU A 121 4.78 3.03 -9.45
#